data_AF-A0A1A0X889-F1
#
_entry.id   AF-A0A1A0X889-F1
#
_cell.length_a   1.000
_cell.length_b   1.000
_cell.length_c   1.000
_cell.angle_alpha   90.00
_cell.angle_beta   90.00
_cell.angle_gamma   90.00
#
_symmetry.space_group_name_H-M   'P 1'
#
loop_
_entity.id
_entity.type
_entity.pdbx_description
1 polymer ?
#
loop_
_entity_poly.entity_id
_entity_poly.type
_entity_poly.pdbx_seq_one_letter_code
_entity_poly.pdbx_strand_id
1 'polypeptide(L)' 'MATTTTRTDEQMLAAADAGHEMAGMVATDADRAAALRVLHGETTPEQEAAAVLAEIRSRHS' A
#
# COMPACT_ATOMS: atom_id res chain seq x y z
N MET A 1 24.72 -3.98 -16.90
CA MET A 1 23.33 -4.48 -16.99
C MET A 1 22.76 -4.48 -15.59
N ALA A 2 21.72 -3.69 -15.32
CA ALA A 2 21.05 -3.74 -14.03
C ALA A 2 20.27 -5.06 -13.97
N THR A 3 20.63 -5.95 -13.05
CA THR A 3 19.83 -7.12 -12.72
C THR A 3 18.53 -6.63 -12.09
N THR A 4 17.41 -6.75 -12.81
CA THR A 4 16.08 -6.58 -12.21
C THR A 4 15.92 -7.69 -11.18
N THR A 5 16.16 -7.38 -9.92
CA THR A 5 15.81 -8.24 -8.80
C THR A 5 14.31 -8.07 -8.57
N THR A 6 13.51 -9.05 -8.98
CA THR A 6 12.10 -9.09 -8.62
C THR A 6 12.01 -9.35 -7.12
N ARG A 7 11.67 -8.32 -6.33
CA ARG A 7 11.32 -8.52 -4.92
C ARG A 7 10.03 -9.33 -4.85
N THR A 8 9.94 -10.23 -3.88
CA THR A 8 8.67 -10.89 -3.56
C THR A 8 7.68 -9.90 -2.99
N ASP A 9 6.38 -10.20 -3.04
CA ASP A 9 5.34 -9.37 -2.43
C ASP A 9 5.61 -9.14 -0.94
N GLU A 10 6.07 -10.18 -0.23
CA GLU A 10 6.48 -10.09 1.17
C GLU A 10 7.65 -9.11 1.38
N GLN A 11 8.64 -9.09 0.49
CA GLN A 11 9.75 -8.14 0.57
C GLN A 11 9.33 -6.71 0.24
N MET A 12 8.37 -6.55 -0.68
CA MET A 12 7.79 -5.24 -1.00
C MET A 12 6.97 -4.71 0.18
N LEU A 13 6.12 -5.55 0.77
CA LEU A 13 5.34 -5.22 1.97
C LEU A 13 6.23 -4.90 3.16
N ALA A 14 7.25 -5.71 3.44
CA ALA A 14 8.18 -5.43 4.53
C ALA A 14 8.92 -4.09 4.36
N ALA A 15 9.27 -3.73 3.13
CA ALA A 15 9.87 -2.42 2.84
C ALA A 15 8.87 -1.27 3.04
N ALA A 16 7.61 -1.45 2.63
CA ALA A 16 6.56 -0.47 2.86
C ALA A 16 6.24 -0.30 4.37
N ASP A 17 6.15 -1.41 5.11
CA ASP A 17 5.95 -1.42 6.56
C ASP A 17 7.10 -0.73 7.29
N ALA A 18 8.35 -1.00 6.91
CA ALA A 18 9.50 -0.32 7.48
C ALA A 18 9.45 1.21 7.24
N GLY A 19 9.03 1.65 6.05
CA GLY A 19 8.83 3.07 5.76
C GLY A 19 7.76 3.72 6.64
N HIS A 20 6.66 3.01 6.86
CA HIS A 20 5.58 3.39 7.77
C HIS A 20 6.05 3.50 9.23
N GLU A 21 6.78 2.50 9.73
CA GLU A 21 7.38 2.52 11.07
C GLU A 21 8.37 3.69 11.25
N MET A 22 9.24 3.93 10.26
CA MET A 22 10.17 5.05 10.27
C MET A 22 9.46 6.41 10.30
N ALA A 23 8.28 6.51 9.72
CA ALA A 23 7.44 7.71 9.77
C ALA A 23 6.59 7.82 11.05
N GLY A 24 6.68 6.84 11.96
CA GLY A 24 5.84 6.77 13.16
C GLY A 24 4.36 6.48 12.86
N MET A 25 4.06 5.94 11.67
CA MET A 25 2.71 5.65 11.20
C MET A 25 2.59 4.16 10.87
N VAL A 26 2.29 3.32 11.86
CA VAL A 26 2.17 1.87 11.64
C VAL A 26 1.06 1.58 10.62
N ALA A 27 1.40 0.86 9.55
CA ALA A 27 0.44 0.43 8.55
C ALA A 27 -0.61 -0.51 9.16
N THR A 28 -1.86 -0.29 8.79
CA THR A 28 -2.97 -1.16 9.19
C THR A 28 -3.06 -2.38 8.26
N ASP A 29 -3.80 -3.41 8.67
CA ASP A 29 -4.05 -4.57 7.81
C ASP A 29 -4.82 -4.19 6.53
N ALA A 30 -5.61 -3.11 6.58
CA ALA A 30 -6.29 -2.57 5.41
C ALA A 30 -5.29 -1.95 4.41
N ASP A 31 -4.27 -1.25 4.90
CA ASP A 31 -3.21 -0.68 4.06
C ASP A 31 -2.39 -1.79 3.39
N ARG A 32 -2.08 -2.86 4.12
CA ARG A 32 -1.40 -4.05 3.57
C ARG A 32 -2.22 -4.75 2.49
N ALA A 33 -3.53 -4.90 2.72
CA ALA A 33 -4.43 -5.48 1.73
C ALA A 33 -4.53 -4.63 0.46
N ALA A 34 -4.56 -3.29 0.59
CA ALA A 34 -4.52 -2.37 -0.54
C ALA A 34 -3.21 -2.47 -1.32
N ALA A 35 -2.07 -2.53 -0.62
CA ALA A 35 -0.76 -2.71 -1.25
C ALA A 35 -0.68 -4.03 -2.04
N LEU A 36 -1.25 -5.13 -1.52
CA LEU A 36 -1.30 -6.41 -2.25
C LEU A 36 -2.11 -6.33 -3.55
N ARG A 37 -3.29 -5.71 -3.52
CA ARG A 37 -4.11 -5.52 -4.74
C ARG A 37 -3.35 -4.75 -5.82
N VAL A 38 -2.60 -3.73 -5.41
CA VAL A 38 -1.73 -2.95 -6.32
C VAL A 38 -0.58 -3.80 -6.86
N LEU A 39 0.11 -4.54 -6.00
CA LEU A 39 1.22 -5.42 -6.40
C LEU A 39 0.76 -6.51 -7.38
N HIS A 40 -0.45 -7.03 -7.20
CA HIS A 40 -1.07 -8.03 -8.08
C HIS A 40 -1.71 -7.43 -9.35
N GLY A 41 -1.75 -6.10 -9.46
CA GLY A 41 -2.33 -5.40 -10.61
C GLY A 41 -3.86 -5.46 -10.66
N GLU A 42 -4.51 -5.77 -9.54
CA GLU A 42 -5.97 -5.76 -9.40
C GLU A 42 -6.51 -4.33 -9.35
N THR A 43 -5.72 -3.41 -8.78
CA THR A 43 -6.01 -1.98 -8.69
C THR A 43 -4.76 -1.15 -8.95
N THR A 44 -4.93 0.16 -9.11
CA THR A 44 -3.82 1.13 -9.14
C THR A 44 -3.69 1.87 -7.82
N PRO A 45 -2.51 2.41 -7.47
CA PRO A 45 -2.35 3.24 -6.28
C PRO A 45 -3.36 4.39 -6.20
N GLU A 46 -3.69 5.01 -7.35
CA GLU A 46 -4.64 6.11 -7.44
C GLU A 46 -6.07 5.66 -7.12
N GLN A 47 -6.46 4.44 -7.52
CA GLN A 47 -7.77 3.87 -7.21
C GLN A 47 -7.91 3.60 -5.70
N GLU A 48 -6.89 3.02 -5.06
CA GLU A 48 -6.89 2.79 -3.61
C GLU A 48 -6.90 4.12 -2.85
N ALA A 49 -6.11 5.12 -3.26
CA ALA A 49 -6.11 6.45 -2.65
C ALA A 49 -7.47 7.15 -2.79
N ALA A 50 -8.12 7.05 -3.96
CA ALA A 50 -9.46 7.59 -4.17
C ALA A 50 -10.51 6.92 -3.28
N ALA A 51 -10.41 5.60 -3.06
CA ALA A 51 -11.30 4.87 -2.17
C ALA A 51 -11.15 5.32 -0.71
N VAL A 52 -9.92 5.47 -0.21
CA VAL A 52 -9.67 5.99 1.15
C VAL A 52 -10.23 7.41 1.31
N LEU A 53 -10.02 8.29 0.33
CA LEU A 53 -10.57 9.64 0.37
C LEU A 53 -12.10 9.67 0.34
N ALA A 54 -12.74 8.77 -0.41
CA ALA A 54 -14.19 8.64 -0.45
C ALA A 54 -14.76 8.16 0.90
N GLU A 55 -14.09 7.20 1.55
CA GLU A 55 -14.45 6.70 2.88
C GLU A 55 -14.35 7.81 3.93
N ILE A 56 -13.25 8.55 3.95
CA ILE A 56 -13.08 9.71 4.85
C ILE A 56 -14.19 10.72 4.62
N ARG A 57 -14.50 11.06 3.36
CA ARG A 57 -15.58 12.01 3.06
C ARG A 57 -16.93 11.54 3.59
N SER A 58 -17.23 10.25 3.45
CA SER A 58 -18.50 9.65 3.88
C SER A 58 -18.66 9.61 5.40
N ARG A 59 -17.56 9.55 6.16
CA ARG A 59 -17.58 9.62 7.63
C ARG A 59 -17.78 11.02 8.19
N HIS A 60 -17.49 12.04 7.39
CA HIS A 60 -17.55 13.45 7.78
C HIS A 60 -18.84 14.16 7.31
N SER A 61 -19.75 13.45 6.62
CA SER A 61 -21.08 13.91 6.20
C SER A 61 -22.16 13.43 7.14
#